data_AF-W6TID2-F1
#
_entry.id   AF-W6TID2-F1
#
_cell.length_a   1.000
_cell.length_b   1.000
_cell.length_c   1.000
_cell.angle_alpha   90.00
_cell.angle_beta   90.00
_cell.angle_gamma   90.00
#
_symmetry.space_group_name_H-M   'P 1'
#
loop_
_entity.id
_entity.type
_entity.pdbx_description
1 polymer ?
#
loop_
_entity_poly.entity_id
_entity_poly.type
_entity_poly.pdbx_seq_one_letter_code
_entity_poly.pdbx_strand_id
1 'polypeptide(L)'
;MIRHGTKTVKLIFAILITLICFQTIWLGTWKSPDVNYSGDTNIHTCIHSDDRKLHFKLDVGGGNNFDVYLVENSKPNYLNPYFPSIHIQASQPHNAWIHIVYTDSKDPEWRTFIDARNIDSSGSTYPFYTYEQDFYDAPLWTYSLFNRPLRFWKGHAFAVKVDHQKKYIHCIGGIEWGFELSYFRLRPKATAPQLLNKETWEKAWQILQEKLPGYSQTYGSES
;
A
#
# COMPACT_ATOMS: atom_id res chain seq x y z
N MET A 1 17.96 4.13 58.07
CA MET A 1 17.37 4.78 56.87
C MET A 1 18.24 4.73 55.59
N ILE A 2 19.47 4.21 55.60
CA ILE A 2 20.42 4.30 54.46
C ILE A 2 20.31 3.13 53.46
N ARG A 3 19.73 1.99 53.88
CA ARG A 3 19.65 0.75 53.07
C ARG A 3 18.61 0.76 51.94
N HIS A 4 17.61 1.66 51.99
CA HIS A 4 16.59 1.74 50.93
C HIS A 4 17.08 2.50 49.69
N GLY A 5 17.86 3.58 49.86
CA GLY A 5 18.36 4.38 48.74
C GLY A 5 19.33 3.62 47.82
N THR A 6 20.14 2.71 48.36
CA THR A 6 21.12 1.92 47.59
C THR A 6 20.46 0.87 46.69
N LYS A 7 19.31 0.32 47.08
CA LYS A 7 18.54 -0.62 46.22
C LYS A 7 17.88 0.11 45.06
N THR A 8 17.30 1.29 45.32
CA THR A 8 16.68 2.13 44.29
C THR A 8 17.70 2.59 43.25
N VAL A 9 18.89 3.04 43.68
CA VAL A 9 19.95 3.48 42.75
C VAL A 9 20.45 2.33 41.86
N LYS A 10 20.65 1.13 42.42
CA LYS A 10 21.04 -0.06 41.64
C LYS A 10 19.97 -0.46 40.61
N LEU A 11 18.70 -0.37 40.98
CA LEU A 11 17.58 -0.65 40.07
C LEU A 11 17.51 0.36 38.93
N ILE A 12 17.62 1.66 39.22
CA ILE A 12 17.64 2.72 38.19
C ILE A 12 18.80 2.50 37.23
N PHE A 13 19.99 2.18 37.75
CA PHE A 13 21.17 1.93 36.93
C PHE A 13 21.01 0.68 36.04
N ALA A 14 20.44 -0.40 36.55
CA ALA A 14 20.14 -1.60 35.77
C ALA A 14 19.10 -1.34 34.66
N ILE A 15 18.07 -0.53 34.94
CA ILE A 15 17.08 -0.10 33.94
C ILE A 15 17.78 0.70 32.83
N LEU A 16 18.63 1.67 33.19
CA LEU A 16 19.36 2.49 32.22
C LEU A 16 20.27 1.65 31.31
N ILE A 17 21.03 0.71 31.88
CA ILE A 17 21.87 -0.21 31.08
C ILE A 17 21.01 -1.03 30.13
N THR A 18 19.89 -1.58 30.62
CA THR A 18 18.98 -2.38 29.79
C THR A 18 18.41 -1.55 28.64
N LEU A 19 18.04 -0.29 28.91
CA LEU A 19 17.54 0.64 27.90
C LEU A 19 18.61 0.97 26.86
N ILE A 20 19.86 1.18 27.28
CA ILE A 20 20.99 1.45 26.37
C ILE A 20 21.28 0.23 25.50
N CYS A 21 21.35 -0.97 26.08
CA CYS A 21 21.54 -2.22 25.33
C CYS A 21 20.41 -2.46 24.33
N PHE A 22 19.16 -2.18 24.71
CA PHE A 22 18.02 -2.25 23.80
C PHE A 22 18.18 -1.27 22.65
N GLN A 23 18.51 -0.01 22.92
CA GLN A 23 18.71 1.02 21.90
C GLN A 23 19.87 0.68 20.96
N THR A 24 21.00 0.17 21.45
CA THR A 24 22.14 -0.20 20.59
C THR A 24 21.81 -1.38 19.67
N ILE A 25 21.10 -2.40 20.16
CA ILE A 25 20.63 -3.50 19.32
C ILE A 25 19.58 -3.00 18.30
N TRP A 26 18.65 -2.15 18.74
CA TRP A 26 17.62 -1.56 17.89
C TRP A 26 18.19 -0.71 16.76
N LEU A 27 19.23 0.09 17.06
CA LEU A 27 19.97 0.87 16.06
C LEU A 27 20.84 -0.02 15.16
N GLY A 28 21.57 -0.97 15.74
CA GLY A 28 22.50 -1.84 15.01
C GLY A 28 21.82 -2.83 14.04
N THR A 29 20.54 -3.12 14.25
CA THR A 29 19.74 -3.97 13.36
C THR A 29 18.95 -3.17 12.33
N TRP A 30 18.93 -1.84 12.44
CA TRP A 30 18.24 -1.00 11.48
C TRP A 30 19.04 -0.88 10.17
N LYS A 31 18.33 -1.05 9.06
CA LYS A 31 18.81 -0.75 7.71
C LYS A 31 17.76 0.11 7.05
N SER A 32 18.18 1.21 6.42
CA SER A 32 17.31 2.00 5.55
C SER A 32 16.70 1.05 4.52
N PRO A 33 15.36 1.05 4.35
CA PRO A 33 14.78 0.41 3.19
C PRO A 33 15.20 1.20 1.94
N ASP A 34 15.55 0.45 0.92
CA ASP A 34 15.86 0.91 -0.42
C ASP A 34 15.58 -0.24 -1.39
N VAL A 35 15.50 0.06 -2.68
CA VAL A 35 15.24 -0.94 -3.72
C VAL A 35 16.36 -1.97 -3.68
N ASN A 36 15.98 -3.25 -3.58
CA ASN A 36 16.94 -4.34 -3.67
C ASN A 36 17.05 -4.83 -5.12
N TYR A 37 17.93 -4.19 -5.89
CA TYR A 37 18.20 -4.56 -7.28
C TYR A 37 18.82 -5.95 -7.45
N SER A 38 19.34 -6.55 -6.38
CA SER A 38 19.90 -7.92 -6.36
C SER A 38 18.90 -8.98 -5.89
N GLY A 39 17.72 -8.54 -5.44
CA GLY A 39 16.68 -9.40 -4.89
C GLY A 39 15.74 -9.97 -5.97
N ASP A 40 14.74 -10.74 -5.53
CA ASP A 40 13.66 -11.15 -6.40
C ASP A 40 12.85 -9.92 -6.83
N THR A 41 12.79 -9.68 -8.14
CA THR A 41 12.12 -8.52 -8.74
C THR A 41 10.66 -8.78 -9.06
N ASN A 42 10.19 -10.02 -8.92
CA ASN A 42 8.81 -10.40 -9.24
C ASN A 42 7.91 -10.25 -8.00
N ILE A 43 7.01 -9.27 -8.02
CA ILE A 43 6.05 -9.00 -6.94
C ILE A 43 5.17 -10.22 -6.65
N HIS A 44 4.76 -10.97 -7.67
CA HIS A 44 4.00 -12.21 -7.49
C HIS A 44 4.78 -13.21 -6.63
N THR A 45 6.04 -13.47 -6.96
CA THR A 45 6.88 -14.39 -6.18
C THR A 45 7.08 -13.89 -4.77
N CYS A 46 7.33 -12.59 -4.59
CA CYS A 46 7.52 -11.95 -3.28
C CYS A 46 6.31 -12.17 -2.36
N ILE A 47 5.09 -12.16 -2.91
CA ILE A 47 3.85 -12.38 -2.16
C ILE A 47 3.59 -13.87 -1.93
N HIS A 48 3.56 -14.67 -3.00
CA HIS A 48 3.02 -16.03 -2.94
C HIS A 48 3.97 -17.05 -2.32
N SER A 49 5.29 -16.79 -2.37
CA SER A 49 6.32 -17.59 -1.68
C SER A 49 6.53 -17.18 -0.21
N ASP A 50 5.84 -16.13 0.28
CA ASP A 50 5.89 -15.78 1.69
C ASP A 50 4.82 -16.54 2.48
N ASP A 51 5.25 -17.39 3.41
CA ASP A 51 4.35 -18.14 4.29
C ASP A 51 3.60 -17.26 5.29
N ARG A 52 4.02 -16.00 5.45
CA ARG A 52 3.38 -15.01 6.31
C ARG A 52 2.30 -14.21 5.59
N LYS A 53 2.02 -14.50 4.32
CA LYS A 53 0.95 -13.81 3.57
C LYS A 53 -0.40 -14.00 4.26
N LEU A 54 -1.15 -12.93 4.37
CA LEU A 54 -2.53 -12.91 4.82
C LEU A 54 -3.43 -13.02 3.59
N HIS A 55 -4.52 -13.77 3.72
CA HIS A 55 -5.55 -13.88 2.68
C HIS A 55 -6.86 -13.32 3.23
N PHE A 56 -7.41 -12.34 2.53
CA PHE A 56 -8.71 -11.75 2.81
C PHE A 56 -9.64 -12.06 1.64
N LYS A 57 -10.87 -12.47 1.98
CA LYS A 57 -11.96 -12.57 1.02
C LYS A 57 -12.99 -11.51 1.34
N LEU A 58 -13.15 -10.54 0.46
CA LEU A 58 -13.96 -9.34 0.69
C LEU A 58 -15.16 -9.34 -0.27
N ASP A 59 -16.37 -9.44 0.28
CA ASP A 59 -17.63 -9.50 -0.48
C ASP A 59 -18.13 -8.08 -0.83
N VAL A 60 -18.09 -7.74 -2.11
CA VAL A 60 -18.53 -6.44 -2.64
C VAL A 60 -20.06 -6.37 -2.79
N GLY A 61 -20.74 -7.52 -2.69
CA GLY A 61 -22.15 -7.68 -3.00
C GLY A 61 -22.40 -8.03 -4.47
N GLY A 62 -23.60 -8.51 -4.78
CA GLY A 62 -24.01 -8.87 -6.14
C GLY A 62 -23.19 -10.00 -6.77
N GLY A 63 -22.63 -10.88 -5.94
CA GLY A 63 -21.81 -12.02 -6.39
C GLY A 63 -20.37 -11.65 -6.75
N ASN A 64 -19.92 -10.41 -6.55
CA ASN A 64 -18.51 -10.03 -6.70
C ASN A 64 -17.75 -10.17 -5.38
N ASN A 65 -16.59 -10.82 -5.43
CA ASN A 65 -15.66 -10.93 -4.31
C ASN A 65 -14.26 -10.49 -4.76
N PHE A 66 -13.51 -9.88 -3.85
CA PHE A 66 -12.08 -9.72 -3.99
C PHE A 66 -11.33 -10.74 -3.15
N ASP A 67 -10.45 -11.51 -3.79
CA ASP A 67 -9.42 -12.29 -3.12
C ASP A 67 -8.16 -11.44 -3.01
N VAL A 68 -7.77 -11.11 -1.79
CA VAL A 68 -6.65 -10.21 -1.50
C VAL A 68 -5.57 -10.94 -0.72
N TYR A 69 -4.36 -10.95 -1.27
CA TYR A 69 -3.17 -11.47 -0.60
C TYR A 69 -2.29 -10.30 -0.18
N LEU A 70 -1.98 -10.22 1.11
CA LEU A 70 -1.16 -9.15 1.69
C LEU A 70 0.03 -9.74 2.43
N VAL A 71 1.23 -9.31 2.09
CA VAL A 71 2.41 -9.46 2.96
C VAL A 71 2.62 -8.14 3.67
N GLU A 72 2.56 -8.12 5.00
CA GLU A 72 2.64 -6.84 5.76
C GLU A 72 4.04 -6.20 5.70
N ASN A 73 5.08 -7.03 5.70
CA ASN A 73 6.47 -6.60 5.56
C ASN A 73 7.26 -7.63 4.72
N SER A 74 7.55 -7.28 3.48
CA SER A 74 8.33 -8.09 2.55
C SER A 74 9.72 -8.44 3.09
N LYS A 75 10.25 -9.61 2.71
CA LYS A 75 11.55 -10.08 3.17
C LYS A 75 12.68 -9.15 2.69
N PRO A 76 13.83 -9.11 3.40
CA PRO A 76 14.98 -8.26 3.03
C PRO A 76 15.53 -8.51 1.61
N ASN A 77 15.35 -9.72 1.08
CA ASN A 77 15.86 -10.15 -0.23
C ASN A 77 14.87 -9.97 -1.39
N TYR A 78 13.74 -9.28 -1.17
CA TYR A 78 12.76 -8.93 -2.20
C TYR A 78 12.97 -7.49 -2.67
N LEU A 79 12.45 -7.17 -3.87
CA LEU A 79 12.62 -5.87 -4.54
C LEU A 79 12.37 -4.67 -3.61
N ASN A 80 11.25 -4.69 -2.89
CA ASN A 80 10.82 -3.61 -1.99
C ASN A 80 10.80 -4.12 -0.54
N PRO A 81 11.97 -4.21 0.11
CA PRO A 81 12.11 -4.90 1.38
C PRO A 81 11.38 -4.14 2.49
N TYR A 82 10.81 -4.90 3.43
CA TYR A 82 10.11 -4.42 4.62
C TYR A 82 8.82 -3.62 4.41
N PHE A 83 8.46 -3.25 3.19
CA PHE A 83 7.19 -2.62 2.89
C PHE A 83 6.10 -3.66 2.65
N PRO A 84 4.81 -3.28 2.76
CA PRO A 84 3.74 -4.18 2.39
C PRO A 84 3.73 -4.45 0.88
N SER A 85 3.21 -5.60 0.49
CA SER A 85 2.97 -5.94 -0.91
C SER A 85 1.62 -6.63 -1.02
N ILE A 86 0.85 -6.26 -2.03
CA ILE A 86 -0.54 -6.70 -2.20
C ILE A 86 -0.75 -7.31 -3.58
N HIS A 87 -1.64 -8.29 -3.62
CA HIS A 87 -2.22 -8.85 -4.83
C HIS A 87 -3.74 -8.88 -4.66
N ILE A 88 -4.48 -8.34 -5.63
CA ILE A 88 -5.95 -8.29 -5.61
C ILE A 88 -6.48 -8.95 -6.88
N GLN A 89 -7.37 -9.92 -6.69
CA GLN A 89 -8.09 -10.60 -7.75
C GLN A 89 -9.58 -10.33 -7.61
N ALA A 90 -10.23 -9.91 -8.70
CA ALA A 90 -11.68 -9.75 -8.75
C ALA A 90 -12.32 -11.02 -9.29
N SER A 91 -13.40 -11.50 -8.67
CA SER A 91 -14.14 -12.66 -9.20
C SER A 91 -14.99 -12.30 -10.42
N GLN A 92 -15.43 -11.04 -10.54
CA GLN A 92 -16.13 -10.56 -11.73
C GLN A 92 -15.17 -10.12 -12.83
N PRO A 93 -15.55 -10.30 -14.12
CA PRO A 93 -14.79 -9.79 -15.24
C PRO A 93 -14.59 -8.27 -15.13
N HIS A 94 -13.36 -7.83 -15.36
CA HIS A 94 -12.94 -6.44 -15.51
C HIS A 94 -11.80 -6.42 -16.52
N ASN A 95 -11.53 -5.27 -17.13
CA ASN A 95 -10.45 -5.15 -18.10
C ASN A 95 -9.37 -4.16 -17.70
N ALA A 96 -9.58 -3.37 -16.65
CA ALA A 96 -8.56 -2.45 -16.15
C ALA A 96 -8.64 -2.23 -14.64
N TRP A 97 -7.54 -1.74 -14.09
CA TRP A 97 -7.47 -1.20 -12.75
C TRP A 97 -7.16 0.29 -12.78
N ILE A 98 -7.77 1.04 -11.87
CA ILE A 98 -7.39 2.42 -11.57
C ILE A 98 -6.79 2.43 -10.16
N HIS A 99 -5.64 3.08 -10.00
CA HIS A 99 -4.99 3.21 -8.70
C HIS A 99 -4.82 4.70 -8.37
N ILE A 100 -5.40 5.13 -7.25
CA ILE A 100 -5.25 6.49 -6.73
C ILE A 100 -4.54 6.42 -5.40
N VAL A 101 -3.44 7.16 -5.29
CA VAL A 101 -2.59 7.19 -4.11
C VAL A 101 -2.83 8.48 -3.34
N TYR A 102 -2.93 8.35 -2.02
CA TYR A 102 -3.03 9.44 -1.07
C TYR A 102 -1.87 9.38 -0.07
N THR A 103 -1.22 10.50 0.17
CA THR A 103 -0.10 10.63 1.12
C THR A 103 -0.19 11.94 1.92
N ASP A 104 0.64 12.08 2.95
CA ASP A 104 0.88 13.35 3.65
C ASP A 104 2.13 14.10 3.14
N SER A 105 2.51 13.90 1.88
CA SER A 105 3.66 14.60 1.29
C SER A 105 3.55 16.12 1.49
N LYS A 106 4.70 16.74 1.76
CA LYS A 106 4.79 18.21 1.81
C LYS A 106 4.47 18.82 0.45
N ASP A 107 4.89 18.15 -0.61
CA ASP A 107 4.69 18.56 -2.00
C ASP A 107 3.25 18.22 -2.43
N PRO A 108 2.44 19.22 -2.81
CA PRO A 108 1.01 19.03 -3.07
C PRO A 108 0.69 18.00 -4.16
N GLU A 109 1.53 17.91 -5.21
CA GLU A 109 1.36 16.97 -6.31
C GLU A 109 1.44 15.50 -5.87
N TRP A 110 2.18 15.21 -4.79
CA TRP A 110 2.36 13.86 -4.26
C TRP A 110 1.35 13.51 -3.16
N ARG A 111 0.48 14.44 -2.77
CA ARG A 111 -0.57 14.18 -1.77
C ARG A 111 -1.70 13.35 -2.32
N THR A 112 -2.07 13.57 -3.57
CA THR A 112 -3.10 12.82 -4.28
C THR A 112 -2.70 12.70 -5.74
N PHE A 113 -2.47 11.49 -6.23
CA PHE A 113 -2.12 11.26 -7.63
C PHE A 113 -2.66 9.94 -8.14
N ILE A 114 -2.86 9.88 -9.46
CA ILE A 114 -3.19 8.64 -10.16
C ILE A 114 -1.87 7.91 -10.38
N ASP A 115 -1.74 6.76 -9.76
CA ASP A 115 -0.64 5.84 -10.01
C ASP A 115 -1.00 5.01 -11.23
N ALA A 116 -0.29 5.24 -12.33
CA ALA A 116 -0.56 4.62 -13.61
C ALA A 116 0.75 4.39 -14.36
N ARG A 117 0.70 3.49 -15.35
CA ARG A 117 1.83 3.24 -16.23
C ARG A 117 2.24 4.54 -16.94
N ASN A 118 3.54 4.85 -16.90
CA ASN A 118 4.15 6.12 -17.31
C ASN A 118 3.44 6.80 -18.50
N ILE A 119 2.99 8.04 -18.29
CA ILE A 119 2.29 8.87 -19.27
C ILE A 119 3.12 9.16 -20.53
N ASP A 120 4.44 9.16 -20.40
CA ASP A 120 5.39 9.45 -21.49
C ASP A 120 5.75 8.21 -22.31
N SER A 121 5.22 7.03 -21.95
CA SER A 121 5.46 5.81 -22.71
C SER A 121 4.52 5.69 -23.90
N SER A 122 5.03 5.27 -25.07
CA SER A 122 4.19 4.98 -26.23
C SER A 122 3.25 3.83 -25.91
N GLY A 123 1.94 4.02 -26.06
CA GLY A 123 0.93 3.04 -25.64
C GLY A 123 0.57 3.13 -24.15
N SER A 124 0.86 4.26 -23.49
CA SER A 124 0.40 4.54 -22.13
C SER A 124 -1.11 4.35 -22.03
N THR A 125 -1.46 3.61 -21.00
CA THR A 125 -2.83 3.30 -20.60
C THR A 125 -3.35 4.34 -19.61
N TYR A 126 -2.73 5.51 -19.47
CA TYR A 126 -3.16 6.51 -18.51
C TYR A 126 -4.66 6.87 -18.67
N PRO A 127 -5.47 6.91 -17.60
CA PRO A 127 -5.14 6.84 -16.17
C PRO A 127 -5.17 5.43 -15.54
N PHE A 128 -5.14 4.37 -16.33
CA PHE A 128 -5.25 2.99 -15.86
C PHE A 128 -3.88 2.42 -15.43
N TYR A 129 -3.88 1.77 -14.27
CA TYR A 129 -2.72 1.12 -13.66
C TYR A 129 -2.27 -0.10 -14.46
N THR A 130 -3.20 -1.02 -14.74
CA THR A 130 -2.98 -2.19 -15.57
C THR A 130 -4.24 -2.56 -16.35
N TYR A 131 -4.07 -3.38 -17.38
CA TYR A 131 -5.14 -3.92 -18.23
C TYR A 131 -5.06 -5.44 -18.28
N GLU A 132 -6.23 -6.10 -18.26
CA GLU A 132 -6.42 -7.55 -18.42
C GLU A 132 -5.52 -8.40 -17.51
N GLN A 133 -5.19 -7.86 -16.33
CA GLN A 133 -4.29 -8.46 -15.35
C GLN A 133 -4.81 -8.17 -13.94
N ASP A 134 -4.47 -9.06 -13.01
CA ASP A 134 -4.67 -8.82 -11.59
C ASP A 134 -3.86 -7.61 -11.12
N PHE A 135 -4.29 -7.03 -10.00
CA PHE A 135 -3.59 -5.91 -9.40
C PHE A 135 -2.46 -6.42 -8.50
N TYR A 136 -1.23 -5.98 -8.77
CA TYR A 136 -0.07 -6.19 -7.92
C TYR A 136 0.55 -4.85 -7.61
N ASP A 137 0.83 -4.58 -6.34
CA ASP A 137 1.60 -3.39 -5.97
C ASP A 137 2.46 -3.64 -4.72
N ALA A 138 3.57 -2.93 -4.66
CA ALA A 138 4.55 -3.00 -3.59
C ALA A 138 5.20 -1.61 -3.45
N PRO A 139 4.57 -0.65 -2.74
CA PRO A 139 5.14 0.68 -2.60
C PRO A 139 6.46 0.60 -1.82
N LEU A 140 7.36 1.53 -2.13
CA LEU A 140 8.62 1.68 -1.41
C LEU A 140 8.85 3.15 -1.15
N TRP A 141 9.36 3.46 0.03
CA TRP A 141 9.83 4.80 0.35
C TRP A 141 11.11 4.76 1.16
N THR A 142 12.12 5.53 0.74
CA THR A 142 13.36 5.69 1.51
C THR A 142 13.08 6.56 2.72
N TYR A 143 13.46 6.09 3.91
CA TYR A 143 13.38 6.87 5.15
C TYR A 143 14.54 6.51 6.07
N SER A 144 14.88 7.44 6.96
CA SER A 144 15.85 7.21 8.02
C SER A 144 15.18 7.14 9.39
N LEU A 145 15.93 6.77 10.42
CA LEU A 145 15.45 6.80 11.81
C LEU A 145 14.95 8.19 12.23
N PHE A 146 15.55 9.24 11.67
CA PHE A 146 15.30 10.64 12.05
C PHE A 146 14.53 11.44 10.99
N ASN A 147 14.41 10.92 9.77
CA ASN A 147 13.71 11.58 8.68
C ASN A 147 12.71 10.64 8.02
N ARG A 148 11.44 11.04 8.03
CA ARG A 148 10.34 10.30 7.43
C ARG A 148 9.64 11.26 6.48
N PRO A 149 9.84 11.11 5.16
CA PRO A 149 9.22 12.00 4.18
C PRO A 149 7.70 11.86 4.14
N LEU A 150 7.18 10.67 4.48
CA LEU A 150 5.75 10.37 4.59
C LEU A 150 5.47 9.69 5.93
N ARG A 151 4.31 9.99 6.55
CA ARG A 151 3.78 9.23 7.68
C ARG A 151 2.78 8.18 7.25
N PHE A 152 2.14 8.34 6.09
CA PHE A 152 1.30 7.31 5.53
C PHE A 152 1.34 7.29 4.00
N TRP A 153 0.96 6.14 3.47
CA TRP A 153 0.65 5.95 2.07
C TRP A 153 -0.63 5.11 2.02
N LYS A 154 -1.58 5.52 1.19
CA LYS A 154 -2.87 4.87 1.04
C LYS A 154 -3.21 4.74 -0.44
N GLY A 155 -3.46 3.52 -0.90
CA GLY A 155 -3.88 3.22 -2.25
C GLY A 155 -5.36 2.87 -2.30
N HIS A 156 -6.08 3.46 -3.26
CA HIS A 156 -7.42 3.04 -3.66
C HIS A 156 -7.31 2.36 -5.01
N ALA A 157 -7.47 1.03 -5.04
CA ALA A 157 -7.43 0.23 -6.25
C ALA A 157 -8.87 -0.13 -6.66
N PHE A 158 -9.32 0.36 -7.81
CA PHE A 158 -10.64 0.09 -8.37
C PHE A 158 -10.54 -0.85 -9.56
N ALA A 159 -11.30 -1.94 -9.54
CA ALA A 159 -11.49 -2.80 -10.69
C ALA A 159 -12.59 -2.21 -11.57
N VAL A 160 -12.31 -2.03 -12.86
CA VAL A 160 -13.24 -1.39 -13.78
C VAL A 160 -13.39 -2.13 -15.11
N LYS A 161 -14.58 -2.03 -15.68
CA LYS A 161 -14.85 -2.33 -17.10
C LYS A 161 -14.84 -1.02 -17.88
N VAL A 162 -13.99 -0.94 -18.88
CA VAL A 162 -13.81 0.24 -19.73
C VAL A 162 -14.28 -0.08 -21.14
N ASP A 163 -15.24 0.71 -21.64
CA ASP A 163 -15.65 0.73 -23.05
C ASP A 163 -15.19 2.06 -23.66
N HIS A 164 -14.09 2.00 -24.41
CA HIS A 164 -13.52 3.17 -25.06
C HIS A 164 -14.37 3.70 -26.21
N GLN A 165 -15.17 2.86 -26.87
CA GLN A 165 -16.02 3.27 -27.98
C GLN A 165 -17.20 4.09 -27.49
N LYS A 166 -17.84 3.62 -26.41
CA LYS A 166 -18.96 4.32 -25.77
C LYS A 166 -18.52 5.38 -24.76
N LYS A 167 -17.22 5.48 -24.49
CA LYS A 167 -16.64 6.34 -23.43
C LYS A 167 -17.35 6.10 -22.10
N TYR A 168 -17.25 4.88 -21.62
CA TYR A 168 -17.95 4.44 -20.42
C TYR A 168 -17.04 3.62 -19.51
N ILE A 169 -17.13 3.87 -18.21
CA ILE A 169 -16.40 3.13 -17.17
C ILE A 169 -17.39 2.64 -16.13
N HIS A 170 -17.40 1.33 -15.90
CA HIS A 170 -18.19 0.72 -14.83
C HIS A 170 -17.26 0.19 -13.75
N CYS A 171 -17.39 0.72 -12.54
CA CYS A 171 -16.63 0.27 -11.37
C CYS A 171 -17.35 -0.89 -10.69
N ILE A 172 -16.71 -2.06 -10.70
CA ILE A 172 -17.26 -3.29 -10.11
C ILE A 172 -16.91 -3.43 -8.61
N GLY A 173 -16.09 -2.52 -8.08
CA GLY A 173 -15.66 -2.48 -6.69
C GLY A 173 -14.25 -1.91 -6.54
N GLY A 174 -13.85 -1.64 -5.31
CA GLY A 174 -12.48 -1.23 -5.02
C GLY A 174 -12.02 -1.60 -3.63
N ILE A 175 -10.71 -1.54 -3.44
CA ILE A 175 -10.00 -1.85 -2.20
C ILE A 175 -9.17 -0.66 -1.77
N GLU A 176 -9.33 -0.24 -0.52
CA GLU A 176 -8.38 0.61 0.19
C GLU A 176 -7.33 -0.27 0.87
N TRP A 177 -6.06 0.11 0.74
CA TRP A 177 -4.96 -0.52 1.45
C TRP A 177 -3.80 0.48 1.64
N GLY A 178 -2.74 0.08 2.33
CA GLY A 178 -1.52 0.88 2.40
C GLY A 178 -0.70 0.63 3.66
N PHE A 179 -0.03 1.68 4.15
CA PHE A 179 0.75 1.61 5.39
C PHE A 179 0.84 2.93 6.14
N GLU A 180 1.21 2.80 7.42
CA GLU A 180 1.65 3.89 8.27
C GLU A 180 3.12 3.74 8.64
N LEU A 181 3.85 4.86 8.65
CA LEU A 181 5.24 4.97 9.05
C LEU A 181 5.38 5.80 10.35
N SER A 182 4.98 5.22 11.48
CA SER A 182 5.00 5.87 12.81
C SER A 182 6.40 5.96 13.42
N TYR A 183 6.76 7.12 14.00
CA TYR A 183 8.07 7.41 14.64
C TYR A 183 8.61 6.33 15.57
N PHE A 184 7.72 5.59 16.23
CA PHE A 184 8.09 4.54 17.19
C PHE A 184 8.32 3.17 16.56
N ARG A 185 8.09 3.02 15.25
CA ARG A 185 8.31 1.77 14.51
C ARG A 185 9.48 1.92 13.55
N LEU A 186 10.31 0.88 13.50
CA LEU A 186 11.40 0.77 12.54
C LEU A 186 10.91 0.47 11.13
N ARG A 187 9.78 -0.23 11.00
CA ARG A 187 9.19 -0.72 9.75
C ARG A 187 7.78 -0.16 9.56
N PRO A 188 7.31 -0.01 8.32
CA PRO A 188 5.92 0.33 8.03
C PRO A 188 4.97 -0.68 8.69
N LYS A 189 3.82 -0.19 9.16
CA LYS A 189 2.71 -1.04 9.57
C LYS A 189 1.70 -1.05 8.43
N ALA A 190 1.41 -2.24 7.88
CA ALA A 190 0.38 -2.38 6.88
C ALA A 190 -1.01 -2.00 7.44
N THR A 191 -1.83 -1.41 6.58
CA THR A 191 -3.26 -1.20 6.81
C THR A 191 -4.00 -2.38 6.19
N ALA A 192 -4.86 -3.03 6.96
CA ALA A 192 -5.65 -4.15 6.47
C ALA A 192 -6.53 -3.70 5.29
N PRO A 193 -6.66 -4.50 4.22
CA PRO A 193 -7.45 -4.12 3.06
C PRO A 193 -8.93 -3.97 3.43
N GLN A 194 -9.59 -2.93 2.89
CA GLN A 194 -11.00 -2.65 3.14
C GLN A 194 -11.74 -2.37 1.84
N LEU A 195 -13.00 -2.79 1.78
CA LEU A 195 -13.86 -2.47 0.64
C LEU A 195 -14.13 -0.97 0.56
N LEU A 196 -14.00 -0.44 -0.64
CA LEU A 196 -14.44 0.90 -0.98
C LEU A 196 -15.92 0.88 -1.33
N ASN A 197 -16.60 1.98 -1.02
CA ASN A 197 -18.01 2.16 -1.32
C ASN A 197 -18.21 3.10 -2.52
N LYS A 198 -19.47 3.24 -2.93
CA LYS A 198 -19.89 4.10 -4.03
C LYS A 198 -19.46 5.57 -3.84
N GLU A 199 -19.55 6.11 -2.63
CA GLU A 199 -19.17 7.49 -2.34
C GLU A 199 -17.67 7.72 -2.58
N THR A 200 -16.84 6.75 -2.19
CA THR A 200 -15.39 6.82 -2.45
C THR A 200 -15.10 6.76 -3.95
N TRP A 201 -15.82 5.94 -4.72
CA TRP A 201 -15.73 5.93 -6.18
C TRP A 201 -16.15 7.26 -6.80
N GLU A 202 -17.25 7.87 -6.34
CA GLU A 202 -17.70 9.17 -6.85
C GLU A 202 -16.67 10.28 -6.60
N LYS A 203 -15.98 10.26 -5.45
CA LYS A 203 -14.86 11.17 -5.16
C LYS A 203 -13.65 10.88 -6.05
N ALA A 204 -13.31 9.62 -6.25
CA ALA A 204 -12.25 9.21 -7.19
C ALA A 204 -12.57 9.68 -8.61
N TRP A 205 -13.83 9.62 -9.03
CA TRP A 205 -14.27 10.06 -10.35
C TRP A 205 -14.00 11.55 -10.59
N GLN A 206 -14.16 12.40 -9.57
CA GLN A 206 -13.85 13.83 -9.68
C GLN A 206 -12.37 14.08 -10.05
N ILE A 207 -11.46 13.22 -9.58
CA ILE A 207 -10.02 13.26 -9.91
C ILE A 207 -9.79 12.77 -11.34
N LEU A 208 -10.51 11.72 -11.74
CA LEU A 208 -10.34 11.03 -13.02
C LEU A 208 -10.97 11.80 -14.20
N GLN A 209 -12.03 12.57 -13.96
CA GLN A 209 -12.82 13.21 -15.01
C GLN A 209 -11.99 14.14 -15.89
N GLU A 210 -11.01 14.85 -15.31
CA GLU A 210 -10.08 15.70 -16.06
C GLU A 210 -9.23 14.91 -17.07
N LYS A 211 -8.98 13.62 -16.78
CA LYS A 211 -8.14 12.73 -17.58
C LYS A 211 -8.94 11.87 -18.55
N LEU A 212 -10.26 11.81 -18.36
CA LEU A 212 -11.19 11.01 -19.16
C LEU A 212 -12.33 11.89 -19.70
N PRO A 213 -12.02 12.90 -20.54
CA PRO A 213 -13.02 13.84 -21.03
C PRO A 213 -14.12 13.14 -21.85
N GLY A 214 -15.37 13.38 -21.45
CA GLY A 214 -16.55 12.82 -22.10
C GLY A 214 -16.83 11.35 -21.76
N TYR A 215 -16.10 10.76 -20.82
CA TYR A 215 -16.48 9.47 -20.26
C TYR A 215 -17.63 9.63 -19.26
N SER A 216 -18.49 8.63 -19.20
CA SER A 216 -19.51 8.46 -18.16
C SER A 216 -19.13 7.31 -17.22
N GLN A 217 -19.68 7.31 -16.01
CA GLN A 217 -19.37 6.31 -14.99
C GLN A 217 -20.61 5.70 -14.34
N THR A 218 -20.47 4.46 -13.88
CA THR A 218 -21.40 3.83 -12.91
C THR A 218 -20.62 3.00 -11.89
N TYR A 219 -21.34 2.52 -10.86
CA TYR A 219 -20.79 1.71 -9.77
C TYR A 219 -21.74 0.57 -9.38
N GLY A 220 -21.19 -0.61 -9.11
CA GLY A 220 -21.90 -1.75 -8.52
C GLY A 220 -21.67 -3.04 -9.29
N SER A 221 -22.42 -4.08 -8.96
CA SER A 221 -22.47 -5.30 -9.77
C SER A 221 -23.45 -5.09 -10.93
N GLU A 222 -23.06 -5.48 -12.15
CA GLU A 222 -24.03 -5.69 -13.23
C GLU A 222 -24.88 -6.92 -12.87
N SER A 223 -26.20 -6.72 -12.81
CA SER A 223 -27.20 -7.77 -12.57
C SER A 223 -27.39 -8.68 -13.76
#